data_AF-A0AAP7KE74-F1
#
_entry.id   AF-A0AAP7KE74-F1
#
_cell.length_a   1.000
_cell.length_b   1.000
_cell.length_c   1.000
_cell.angle_alpha   90.00
_cell.angle_beta   90.00
_cell.angle_gamma   90.00
#
_symmetry.space_group_name_H-M   'P 1'
#
loop_
_entity.id
_entity.type
_entity.pdbx_description
1 polymer ?
#
loop_
_entity_poly.entity_id
_entity_poly.type
_entity_poly.pdbx_seq_one_letter_code
_entity_poly.pdbx_strand_id
1 'polypeptide(L)'
;MNLSNFWPRAGAGKPATPVVSVSVTKRTDAEKPTTAGGQESRTSAPTSTWKNEQLPTTTVAPSNAPRGPIELPASLAECEVLEEALARDAIRLECQIGVAEGTAKAEKRYADPTWYHRAKAALKHINRDRQRLTQHMKALRVEARRNCPAWQARDKAILRELNARVPKEVFDECVRVVGEELEMIR
;
A
#
# COMPACT_ATOMS: atom_id res chain seq x y z
N MET A 1 12.56 -17.49 21.42
CA MET A 1 11.51 -16.64 22.03
C MET A 1 11.51 -15.27 21.36
N ASN A 2 10.34 -14.69 21.05
CA ASN A 2 10.25 -13.44 20.29
C ASN A 2 10.34 -12.21 21.22
N LEU A 3 11.54 -11.62 21.31
CA LEU A 3 11.89 -10.53 22.25
C LEU A 3 11.20 -9.20 21.95
N SER A 4 10.52 -9.07 20.79
CA SER A 4 9.78 -7.85 20.43
C SER A 4 8.56 -7.58 21.31
N ASN A 5 8.11 -8.58 22.09
CA ASN A 5 6.96 -8.44 22.99
C ASN A 5 7.29 -7.73 24.32
N PHE A 6 8.58 -7.62 24.68
CA PHE A 6 9.01 -7.00 25.95
C PHE A 6 9.15 -5.48 25.88
N TRP A 7 8.97 -4.88 24.69
CA TRP A 7 9.14 -3.45 24.51
C TRP A 7 7.79 -2.75 24.36
N PRO A 8 7.52 -1.68 25.12
CA PRO A 8 6.28 -0.92 24.97
C PRO A 8 6.21 -0.36 23.55
N ARG A 9 5.17 -0.77 22.82
CA ARG A 9 4.86 -0.29 21.47
C ARG A 9 4.58 1.21 21.55
N ALA A 10 5.43 2.03 20.94
CA ALA A 10 5.15 3.44 20.73
C ALA A 10 3.78 3.57 20.03
N GLY A 11 2.76 4.02 20.77
CA GLY A 11 1.38 4.18 20.29
C GLY A 11 0.30 3.37 21.03
N ALA A 12 0.64 2.51 21.99
CA ALA A 12 -0.35 1.84 22.86
C ALA A 12 -0.79 2.79 23.99
N GLY A 13 -1.57 3.82 23.62
CA GLY A 13 -2.02 4.83 24.58
C GLY A 13 -2.71 6.00 23.86
N LYS A 14 -3.81 5.72 23.16
CA LYS A 14 -4.78 6.76 22.84
C LYS A 14 -5.99 6.54 23.77
N PRO A 15 -6.34 7.48 24.66
CA PRO A 15 -7.63 7.42 25.34
C PRO A 15 -8.73 7.46 24.27
N ALA A 16 -9.78 6.66 24.48
CA ALA A 16 -10.92 6.57 23.58
C ALA A 16 -11.51 7.96 23.31
N THR A 17 -11.56 8.37 22.03
CA THR A 17 -12.33 9.54 21.60
C THR A 17 -13.82 9.26 21.80
N PRO A 18 -14.59 10.12 22.51
CA PRO A 18 -16.02 9.93 22.66
C PRO A 18 -16.71 10.07 21.30
N VAL A 19 -17.53 9.07 20.94
CA VAL A 19 -18.39 9.10 19.76
C VAL A 19 -19.57 10.03 20.05
N VAL A 20 -19.62 11.18 19.37
CA VAL A 20 -20.79 12.07 19.38
C VAL A 20 -21.76 11.59 18.31
N SER A 21 -22.87 11.00 18.72
CA SER A 21 -23.96 10.58 17.85
C SER A 21 -24.79 11.79 17.42
N VAL A 22 -24.77 12.14 16.13
CA VAL A 22 -25.66 13.16 15.56
C VAL A 22 -26.92 12.47 15.03
N SER A 23 -28.07 12.74 15.65
CA SER A 23 -29.38 12.33 15.17
C SER A 23 -29.89 13.34 14.13
N VAL A 24 -29.99 12.90 12.87
CA VAL A 24 -30.61 13.69 11.79
C VAL A 24 -32.10 13.35 11.72
N THR A 25 -32.94 14.29 12.12
CA THR A 25 -34.39 14.22 11.91
C THR A 25 -34.71 14.56 10.46
N LYS A 26 -35.12 13.57 9.67
CA LYS A 26 -35.60 13.79 8.30
C LYS A 26 -37.02 14.36 8.38
N ARG A 27 -37.22 15.61 7.95
CA ARG A 27 -38.56 16.15 7.68
C ARG A 27 -39.11 15.47 6.43
N THR A 28 -40.29 14.88 6.59
CA THR A 28 -41.24 14.53 5.53
C THR A 28 -41.77 15.80 4.88
N ASP A 29 -41.92 15.76 3.55
CA ASP A 29 -42.85 16.49 2.65
C ASP A 29 -42.16 16.52 1.27
N ALA A 30 -42.50 15.64 0.32
CA ALA A 30 -43.67 15.70 -0.57
C ALA A 30 -43.78 17.04 -1.31
N GLU A 31 -43.26 17.11 -2.55
CA GLU A 31 -44.01 17.59 -3.74
C GLU A 31 -43.18 17.53 -5.06
N LYS A 32 -43.65 16.66 -5.97
CA LYS A 32 -43.85 16.78 -7.44
C LYS A 32 -42.93 17.70 -8.29
N PRO A 33 -42.32 17.19 -9.39
CA PRO A 33 -41.81 18.04 -10.46
C PRO A 33 -42.91 18.29 -11.51
N THR A 34 -43.15 19.56 -11.87
CA THR A 34 -43.93 19.93 -13.06
C THR A 34 -43.07 20.74 -14.03
N THR A 35 -43.07 20.22 -15.25
CA THR A 35 -42.63 20.73 -16.55
C THR A 35 -42.88 22.22 -16.82
N ALA A 36 -41.83 22.91 -17.28
CA ALA A 36 -41.82 24.01 -18.26
C ALA A 36 -40.35 24.18 -18.66
N GLY A 37 -39.92 24.34 -19.90
CA GLY A 37 -40.52 24.80 -21.14
C GLY A 37 -39.31 25.31 -21.94
N GLY A 38 -39.12 24.80 -23.16
CA GLY A 38 -37.94 25.12 -23.97
C GLY A 38 -37.88 26.60 -24.34
N GLN A 39 -36.68 27.15 -24.34
CA GLN A 39 -36.38 28.33 -25.15
C GLN A 39 -34.93 28.24 -25.65
N GLU A 40 -34.86 28.01 -26.96
CA GLU A 40 -33.68 28.20 -27.78
C GLU A 40 -33.35 29.69 -27.84
N SER A 41 -32.08 30.05 -27.64
CA SER A 41 -31.56 31.36 -28.03
C SER A 41 -30.11 31.20 -28.42
N ARG A 42 -29.88 31.24 -29.74
CA ARG A 42 -28.56 31.41 -30.36
C ARG A 42 -28.08 32.83 -30.09
N THR A 43 -26.93 32.96 -29.45
CA THR A 43 -26.03 34.10 -29.63
C THR A 43 -24.59 33.66 -29.37
N SER A 44 -23.81 33.70 -30.44
CA SER A 44 -22.45 34.25 -30.52
C SER A 44 -21.41 33.77 -29.51
N ALA A 45 -20.44 33.02 -30.02
CA ALA A 45 -19.17 32.69 -29.39
C ALA A 45 -18.40 33.94 -28.90
N PRO A 46 -17.63 33.77 -27.82
CA PRO A 46 -16.24 34.20 -27.85
C PRO A 46 -15.31 33.06 -27.49
N THR A 47 -14.31 32.86 -28.35
CA THR A 47 -13.13 32.02 -28.15
C THR A 47 -12.49 32.32 -26.80
N SER A 48 -12.59 31.39 -25.84
CA SER A 48 -11.76 31.36 -24.65
C SER A 48 -10.82 30.15 -24.73
N THR A 49 -9.58 30.47 -25.03
CA THR A 49 -8.44 29.56 -25.17
C THR A 49 -8.04 29.07 -23.77
N TRP A 50 -8.57 27.94 -23.33
CA TRP A 50 -8.07 27.24 -22.15
C TRP A 50 -6.78 26.49 -22.54
N LYS A 51 -5.63 27.16 -22.36
CA LYS A 51 -4.35 26.47 -22.26
C LYS A 51 -4.37 25.61 -21.01
N ASN A 52 -4.72 24.34 -21.14
CA ASN A 52 -4.37 23.34 -20.15
C ASN A 52 -2.84 23.17 -20.22
N GLU A 53 -2.15 23.73 -19.24
CA GLU A 53 -0.79 23.32 -18.91
C GLU A 53 -0.82 21.81 -18.66
N GLN A 54 -0.25 21.06 -19.60
CA GLN A 54 0.04 19.66 -19.44
C GLN A 54 1.08 19.50 -18.33
N LEU A 55 0.60 19.23 -17.13
CA LEU A 55 1.31 18.42 -16.15
C LEU A 55 1.63 17.06 -16.84
N PRO A 56 2.86 16.52 -16.72
CA PRO A 56 3.20 15.26 -17.34
C PRO A 56 2.52 14.13 -16.55
N THR A 57 1.29 13.80 -16.92
CA THR A 57 0.68 12.53 -16.54
C THR A 57 1.39 11.48 -17.37
N THR A 58 2.42 10.84 -16.80
CA THR A 58 2.95 9.58 -17.31
C THR A 58 1.86 8.51 -17.15
N THR A 59 0.83 8.56 -18.00
CA THR A 59 -0.08 7.45 -18.23
C THR A 59 0.68 6.45 -19.08
N VAL A 60 1.41 5.55 -18.43
CA VAL A 60 1.92 4.35 -19.09
C VAL A 60 0.70 3.60 -19.60
N ALA A 61 0.61 3.43 -20.92
CA ALA A 61 -0.42 2.63 -21.56
C ALA A 61 -0.48 1.23 -20.91
N PRO A 62 -1.67 0.60 -20.78
CA PRO A 62 -1.79 -0.71 -20.17
C PRO A 62 -1.15 -1.75 -21.08
N SER A 63 0.13 -2.05 -20.87
CA SER A 63 0.81 -3.10 -21.61
C SER A 63 0.40 -4.46 -21.02
N ASN A 64 -0.45 -5.20 -21.73
CA ASN A 64 -0.66 -6.64 -21.50
C ASN A 64 0.57 -7.49 -21.92
N ALA A 65 1.74 -6.86 -22.01
CA ALA A 65 3.00 -7.48 -22.39
C ALA A 65 3.60 -8.22 -21.18
N PRO A 66 4.37 -9.29 -21.41
CA PRO A 66 5.09 -9.98 -20.35
C PRO A 66 6.05 -9.00 -19.65
N ARG A 67 5.73 -8.66 -18.40
CA ARG A 67 6.56 -7.82 -17.55
C ARG A 67 7.63 -8.68 -16.89
N GLY A 68 8.88 -8.22 -16.93
CA GLY A 68 9.96 -8.76 -16.10
C GLY A 68 9.76 -8.40 -14.62
N PRO A 69 10.56 -8.97 -13.70
CA PRO A 69 10.49 -8.64 -12.28
C PRO A 69 10.65 -7.14 -12.06
N ILE A 70 9.70 -6.53 -11.36
CA ILE A 70 9.80 -5.10 -11.01
C ILE A 70 10.98 -4.86 -10.06
N GLU A 71 11.70 -3.76 -10.30
CA GLU A 71 12.71 -3.23 -9.40
C GLU A 71 12.03 -2.67 -8.14
N LEU A 72 12.56 -3.05 -6.97
CA LEU A 72 11.96 -2.69 -5.68
C LEU A 72 12.49 -1.29 -5.25
N PRO A 73 11.60 -0.31 -4.97
CA PRO A 73 12.03 1.04 -4.62
C PRO A 73 12.80 1.10 -3.31
N ALA A 74 13.69 2.08 -3.16
CA ALA A 74 14.51 2.22 -1.95
C ALA A 74 13.76 2.91 -0.79
N SER A 75 12.74 3.72 -1.07
CA SER A 75 11.99 4.48 -0.06
C SER A 75 10.61 3.88 0.22
N LEU A 76 10.13 4.04 1.46
CA LEU A 76 8.79 3.59 1.85
C LEU A 76 7.69 4.30 1.07
N ALA A 77 7.85 5.61 0.82
CA ALA A 77 6.87 6.39 0.08
C ALA A 77 6.76 5.93 -1.38
N GLU A 78 7.88 5.66 -2.05
CA GLU A 78 7.87 5.09 -3.41
C GLU A 78 7.27 3.68 -3.43
N CYS A 79 7.54 2.88 -2.38
CA CYS A 79 6.93 1.56 -2.26
C CYS A 79 5.40 1.63 -2.13
N GLU A 80 4.86 2.61 -1.41
CA GLU A 80 3.41 2.82 -1.26
C GLU A 80 2.76 3.17 -2.62
N VAL A 81 3.38 4.08 -3.38
CA VAL A 81 2.92 4.44 -4.73
C VAL A 81 2.94 3.23 -5.67
N LEU A 82 4.01 2.42 -5.61
CA LEU A 82 4.11 1.21 -6.41
C LEU A 82 3.07 0.15 -5.99
N GLU A 83 2.77 0.02 -4.70
CA GLU A 83 1.75 -0.90 -4.19
C GLU A 83 0.37 -0.53 -4.72
N GLU A 84 0.02 0.76 -4.66
CA GLU A 84 -1.24 1.28 -5.22
C GLU A 84 -1.33 1.09 -6.74
N ALA A 85 -0.21 1.27 -7.48
CA ALA A 85 -0.18 1.02 -8.91
C ALA A 85 -0.41 -0.46 -9.25
N LEU A 86 0.29 -1.37 -8.56
CA LEU A 86 0.11 -2.81 -8.75
C LEU A 86 -1.27 -3.30 -8.33
N ALA A 87 -1.85 -2.75 -7.27
CA ALA A 87 -3.21 -3.05 -6.84
C ALA A 87 -4.24 -2.63 -7.90
N ARG A 88 -4.11 -1.42 -8.46
CA ARG A 88 -4.97 -0.94 -9.55
C ARG A 88 -4.86 -1.80 -10.80
N ASP A 89 -3.64 -2.18 -11.19
CA ASP A 89 -3.41 -3.04 -12.37
C ASP A 89 -4.00 -4.45 -12.17
N ALA A 90 -3.85 -5.02 -10.97
CA ALA A 90 -4.43 -6.33 -10.62
C ALA A 90 -5.96 -6.29 -10.73
N ILE A 91 -6.61 -5.32 -10.08
CA ILE A 91 -8.06 -5.15 -10.10
C ILE A 91 -8.55 -4.99 -11.54
N ARG A 92 -7.87 -4.14 -12.33
CA ARG A 92 -8.22 -3.94 -13.74
C ARG A 92 -8.18 -5.24 -14.54
N LEU A 93 -7.11 -6.02 -14.42
CA LEU A 93 -6.97 -7.30 -15.13
C LEU A 93 -7.99 -8.33 -14.66
N GLU A 94 -8.25 -8.42 -13.35
CA GLU A 94 -9.29 -9.29 -12.79
C GLU A 94 -10.68 -8.94 -13.32
N CYS A 95 -11.02 -7.65 -13.38
CA CYS A 95 -12.28 -7.20 -13.98
C CYS A 95 -12.36 -7.56 -15.47
N GLN A 96 -11.29 -7.35 -16.25
CA GLN A 96 -11.28 -7.72 -17.68
C GLN A 96 -11.45 -9.23 -17.90
N ILE A 97 -10.75 -10.05 -17.11
CA ILE A 97 -10.90 -11.51 -17.14
C ILE A 97 -12.32 -11.91 -16.75
N GLY A 98 -12.87 -11.33 -15.68
CA GLY A 98 -14.23 -11.61 -15.22
C GLY A 98 -15.30 -11.24 -16.24
N VAL A 99 -15.16 -10.08 -16.91
CA VAL A 99 -16.05 -9.68 -18.01
C VAL A 99 -15.96 -10.67 -19.17
N ALA A 100 -14.75 -11.03 -19.60
CA ALA A 100 -14.56 -11.98 -20.68
C ALA A 100 -15.16 -13.37 -20.38
N GLU A 101 -15.02 -13.85 -19.14
CA GLU A 101 -15.64 -15.09 -18.68
C GLU A 101 -17.18 -15.00 -18.62
N GLY A 102 -17.71 -13.85 -18.20
CA GLY A 102 -19.14 -13.56 -18.20
C GLY A 102 -19.73 -13.56 -19.61
N THR A 103 -19.11 -12.85 -20.55
CA THR A 103 -19.50 -12.82 -21.96
C THR A 103 -19.43 -14.22 -22.59
N ALA A 104 -18.38 -15.00 -22.28
CA ALA A 104 -18.26 -16.36 -22.78
C ALA A 104 -19.41 -17.27 -22.35
N LYS A 105 -19.87 -17.13 -21.10
CA LYS A 105 -21.02 -17.88 -20.59
C LYS A 105 -22.34 -17.42 -21.21
N ALA A 106 -22.53 -16.11 -21.39
CA ALA A 106 -23.77 -15.54 -21.91
C ALA A 106 -23.94 -15.77 -23.42
N GLU A 107 -22.88 -15.53 -24.21
CA GLU A 107 -22.93 -15.53 -25.67
C GLU A 107 -22.43 -16.84 -26.28
N LYS A 108 -21.94 -17.78 -25.47
CA LYS A 108 -21.26 -19.02 -25.90
C LYS A 108 -20.05 -18.75 -26.81
N ARG A 109 -19.48 -17.54 -26.77
CA ARG A 109 -18.29 -17.13 -27.51
C ARG A 109 -17.14 -16.86 -26.55
N TYR A 110 -16.13 -17.71 -26.58
CA TYR A 110 -14.94 -17.54 -25.74
C TYR A 110 -14.10 -16.34 -26.21
N ALA A 111 -13.51 -15.64 -25.25
CA ALA A 111 -12.45 -14.67 -25.53
C ALA A 111 -11.24 -15.36 -26.17
N ASP A 112 -10.41 -14.59 -26.88
CA ASP A 112 -9.18 -15.10 -27.49
C ASP A 112 -8.35 -15.87 -26.44
N PRO A 113 -8.11 -17.18 -26.64
CA PRO A 113 -7.31 -17.99 -25.72
C PRO A 113 -5.92 -17.41 -25.47
N THR A 114 -5.32 -16.83 -26.50
CA THR A 114 -3.98 -16.26 -26.41
C THR A 114 -3.96 -15.05 -25.47
N TRP A 115 -4.92 -14.13 -25.64
CA TRP A 115 -5.12 -13.02 -24.72
C TRP A 115 -5.40 -13.50 -23.29
N TYR A 116 -6.29 -14.48 -23.11
CA TYR A 116 -6.68 -14.97 -21.79
C TYR A 116 -5.51 -15.57 -21.01
N HIS A 117 -4.69 -16.39 -21.67
CA HIS A 117 -3.47 -16.93 -21.07
C HIS A 117 -2.45 -15.85 -20.72
N ARG A 118 -2.26 -14.84 -21.59
CA ARG A 118 -1.38 -13.69 -21.30
C ARG A 118 -1.90 -12.87 -20.12
N ALA A 119 -3.20 -12.60 -20.05
CA ALA A 119 -3.82 -11.86 -18.97
C ALA A 119 -3.66 -12.58 -17.62
N LYS A 120 -3.90 -13.90 -17.58
CA LYS A 120 -3.66 -14.71 -16.38
C LYS A 120 -2.19 -14.74 -15.96
N ALA A 121 -1.27 -14.87 -16.91
CA ALA A 121 0.16 -14.82 -16.63
C ALA A 121 0.57 -13.45 -16.06
N ALA A 122 0.12 -12.35 -16.67
CA ALA A 122 0.36 -10.99 -16.18
C ALA A 122 -0.17 -10.80 -14.75
N LEU A 123 -1.40 -11.26 -14.47
CA LEU A 123 -1.98 -11.20 -13.12
C LEU A 123 -1.14 -11.98 -12.08
N LYS A 124 -0.64 -13.17 -12.45
CA LYS A 124 0.27 -13.95 -11.59
C LYS A 124 1.55 -13.17 -11.27
N HIS A 125 2.15 -12.52 -12.26
CA HIS A 125 3.37 -11.73 -12.05
C HIS A 125 3.12 -10.50 -11.17
N ILE A 126 2.02 -9.77 -11.41
CA ILE A 126 1.63 -8.63 -10.57
C ILE A 126 1.43 -9.07 -9.12
N ASN A 127 0.72 -10.17 -8.88
CA ASN A 127 0.51 -10.69 -7.52
C ASN A 127 1.82 -11.14 -6.86
N ARG A 128 2.75 -11.71 -7.64
CA ARG A 128 4.09 -12.04 -7.15
C ARG A 128 4.88 -10.79 -6.76
N ASP A 129 4.82 -9.74 -7.57
CA ASP A 129 5.49 -8.48 -7.29
C ASP A 129 4.89 -7.76 -6.07
N ARG A 130 3.56 -7.78 -5.90
CA ARG A 130 2.91 -7.28 -4.67
C ARG A 130 3.38 -8.02 -3.42
N GLN A 131 3.55 -9.34 -3.50
CA GLN A 131 4.09 -10.14 -2.40
C GLN A 131 5.55 -9.74 -2.08
N ARG A 132 6.39 -9.60 -3.11
CA ARG A 132 7.78 -9.14 -2.96
C ARG A 132 7.85 -7.75 -2.33
N LEU A 133 7.03 -6.83 -2.82
CA LEU A 133 6.95 -5.46 -2.31
C LEU A 133 6.51 -5.42 -0.85
N THR A 134 5.54 -6.23 -0.45
CA THR A 134 5.09 -6.33 0.95
C THR A 134 6.23 -6.77 1.88
N GLN A 135 7.06 -7.72 1.44
CA GLN A 135 8.22 -8.18 2.20
C GLN A 135 9.29 -7.08 2.28
N HIS A 136 9.57 -6.42 1.15
CA HIS A 136 10.51 -5.32 1.07
C HIS A 136 10.13 -4.14 1.97
N MET A 137 8.87 -3.72 1.96
CA MET A 137 8.36 -2.67 2.84
C MET A 137 8.47 -3.02 4.32
N LYS A 138 8.34 -4.31 4.68
CA LYS A 138 8.58 -4.76 6.07
C LYS A 138 10.05 -4.61 6.44
N ALA A 139 10.97 -5.01 5.55
CA ALA A 139 12.42 -4.85 5.76
C ALA A 139 12.81 -3.38 5.92
N LEU A 140 12.35 -2.51 5.01
CA LEU A 140 12.59 -1.06 5.09
C LEU A 140 12.08 -0.44 6.39
N ARG A 141 10.91 -0.87 6.91
CA ARG A 141 10.40 -0.40 8.20
C ARG A 141 11.26 -0.84 9.38
N VAL A 142 11.83 -2.05 9.32
CA VAL A 142 12.76 -2.55 10.35
C VAL A 142 14.08 -1.77 10.28
N GLU A 143 14.62 -1.54 9.10
CA GLU A 143 15.84 -0.76 8.89
C GLU A 143 15.67 0.69 9.32
N ALA A 144 14.56 1.34 8.95
CA ALA A 144 14.23 2.69 9.40
C ALA A 144 14.14 2.79 10.93
N ARG A 145 13.63 1.74 11.61
CA ARG A 145 13.61 1.69 13.07
C ARG A 145 15.02 1.53 13.66
N ARG A 146 15.84 0.64 13.09
CA ARG A 146 17.24 0.43 13.53
C ARG A 146 18.10 1.69 13.36
N ASN A 147 17.83 2.46 12.31
CA ASN A 147 18.52 3.71 12.02
C ASN A 147 17.91 4.93 12.71
N CYS A 148 16.83 4.75 13.49
CA CYS A 148 16.19 5.84 14.21
C CYS A 148 17.09 6.31 15.37
N PRO A 149 17.51 7.60 15.39
CA PRO A 149 18.42 8.10 16.43
C PRO A 149 17.86 7.95 17.85
N ALA A 150 16.54 8.04 18.03
CA ALA A 150 15.90 7.85 19.33
C ALA A 150 16.04 6.41 19.85
N TRP A 151 15.93 5.41 18.96
CA TRP A 151 16.16 4.01 19.31
C TRP A 151 17.64 3.75 19.64
N GLN A 152 18.55 4.26 18.82
CA GLN A 152 19.98 4.13 19.08
C GLN A 152 20.41 4.82 20.38
N ALA A 153 19.87 6.01 20.67
CA ALA A 153 20.13 6.73 21.90
C ALA A 153 19.62 5.97 23.12
N ARG A 154 18.42 5.37 23.02
CA ARG A 154 17.87 4.51 24.07
C ARG A 154 18.75 3.29 24.32
N ASP A 155 19.14 2.56 23.27
CA ASP A 155 19.97 1.34 23.41
C ASP A 155 21.33 1.68 24.01
N LYS A 156 21.93 2.79 23.57
CA LYS A 156 23.19 3.30 24.16
C LYS A 156 23.04 3.68 25.63
N ALA A 157 21.92 4.29 26.02
CA ALA A 157 21.66 4.62 27.43
C ALA A 157 21.48 3.36 28.29
N ILE A 158 20.76 2.35 27.79
CA ILE A 158 20.59 1.06 28.48
C ILE A 158 21.95 0.38 28.67
N LEU A 159 22.78 0.29 27.61
CA LEU A 159 24.12 -0.29 27.69
C LEU A 159 25.00 0.44 28.72
N ARG A 160 24.89 1.77 28.78
CA ARG A 160 25.63 2.57 29.76
C ARG A 160 25.23 2.23 31.20
N GLU A 161 23.92 2.10 31.45
CA GLU A 161 23.40 1.77 32.77
C GLU A 161 23.74 0.32 33.18
N LEU A 162 23.66 -0.61 32.24
CA LEU A 162 24.09 -1.99 32.46
C LEU A 162 25.57 -2.05 32.80
N ASN A 163 26.42 -1.35 32.06
CA ASN A 163 27.86 -1.31 32.32
C ASN A 163 28.21 -0.65 33.67
N ALA A 164 27.36 0.25 34.18
CA ALA A 164 27.56 0.87 35.48
C ALA A 164 27.14 -0.04 36.66
N ARG A 165 26.22 -0.98 36.44
CA ARG A 165 25.62 -1.82 37.50
C ARG A 165 26.09 -3.26 37.49
N VAL A 166 26.47 -3.79 36.34
CA VAL A 166 26.84 -5.19 36.15
C VAL A 166 28.37 -5.31 36.21
N PRO A 167 28.92 -6.20 37.07
CA PRO A 167 30.35 -6.49 37.06
C PRO A 167 30.80 -6.96 35.68
N LYS A 168 31.99 -6.53 35.26
CA LYS A 168 32.50 -6.78 33.91
C LYS A 168 32.55 -8.27 33.58
N GLU A 169 32.87 -9.11 34.56
CA GLU A 169 32.97 -10.56 34.43
C GLU A 169 31.63 -11.19 34.04
N VAL A 170 30.54 -10.71 34.64
CA VAL A 170 29.17 -11.18 34.35
C VAL A 170 28.74 -10.71 32.97
N PHE A 171 29.06 -9.47 32.61
CA PHE A 171 28.75 -8.93 31.28
C PHE A 171 29.49 -9.71 30.17
N ASP A 172 30.80 -9.93 30.34
CA ASP A 172 31.63 -10.65 29.36
C ASP A 172 31.17 -12.11 29.20
N GLU A 173 30.79 -12.77 30.29
CA GLU A 173 30.23 -14.12 30.25
C GLU A 173 28.88 -14.16 29.51
N CYS A 174 27.98 -13.22 29.76
CA CYS A 174 26.74 -13.11 29.00
C CYS A 174 27.00 -12.90 27.50
N VAL A 175 27.99 -12.08 27.14
CA VAL A 175 28.38 -11.86 25.74
C VAL A 175 28.95 -13.14 25.12
N ARG A 176 29.78 -13.89 25.84
CA ARG A 176 30.34 -15.18 25.40
C ARG A 176 29.22 -16.19 25.11
N VAL A 177 28.29 -16.39 26.04
CA VAL A 177 27.17 -17.33 25.90
C VAL A 177 26.30 -16.97 24.69
N VAL A 178 25.93 -15.69 24.53
CA VAL A 178 25.15 -15.25 23.37
C VAL A 178 25.93 -15.40 22.06
N GLY A 179 27.25 -15.15 22.08
CA GLY A 179 28.12 -15.37 20.93
C GLY A 179 28.09 -16.84 20.45
N GLU A 180 28.24 -17.78 21.38
CA GLU A 180 28.18 -19.21 21.10
C GLU A 180 26.79 -19.65 20.60
N GLU A 181 25.71 -19.13 21.19
CA GLU A 181 24.35 -19.40 20.71
C GLU A 181 24.11 -18.89 19.28
N LEU A 182 24.62 -17.71 18.94
CA LEU A 182 24.48 -17.14 17.60
C LEU A 182 25.33 -17.88 16.55
N GLU A 183 26.50 -18.38 16.93
CA GLU A 183 27.32 -19.23 16.06
C GLU A 183 26.63 -20.57 15.76
N MET A 184 25.90 -21.15 16.72
CA MET A 184 25.15 -22.39 16.47
C MET A 184 23.90 -22.20 15.58
N ILE A 185 23.37 -20.99 15.48
CA ILE A 185 22.18 -20.67 14.67
C ILE A 185 22.56 -20.34 13.21
N ARG A 186 23.84 -20.08 12.94
CA ARG A 186 24.34 -19.67 11.62
C ARG A 186 24.66 -20.86 10.72
#